data_AF-W2SYF1-F1
#
_entry.id   AF-W2SYF1-F1
#
_cell.length_a   1.000
_cell.length_b   1.000
_cell.length_c   1.000
_cell.angle_alpha   90.00
_cell.angle_beta   90.00
_cell.angle_gamma   90.00
#
_symmetry.space_group_name_H-M   'P 1'
#
loop_
_entity.id
_entity.type
_entity.pdbx_description
1 polymer ?
#
loop_
_entity_poly.entity_id
_entity_poly.type
_entity_poly.pdbx_seq_one_letter_code
_entity_poly.pdbx_strand_id
1 'polypeptide(L)'
;MSGTSCSYKSLVPMQHLCWQLAKNIRFTNQKVFSLIRGQLIRSLAFCKMVADLAASRGKQLKPQPRAKGEITHYCTLCEAEVFNILFVKEINGKFPVYCVYCARRAGLDDFIVLQQMGFHDLTKIFDNMQMNLIQKAALVC
;
A
#
# COMPACT_ATOMS: atom_id res chain seq x y z
N MET A 1 -12.96 21.95 21.42
CA MET A 1 -11.88 20.93 21.59
C MET A 1 -11.73 20.19 20.27
N SER A 2 -10.75 20.56 19.45
CA SER A 2 -10.45 19.82 18.22
C SER A 2 -8.94 19.67 18.15
N GLY A 3 -8.48 18.51 18.60
CA GLY A 3 -7.08 18.17 18.70
C GLY A 3 -6.38 18.33 17.36
N THR A 4 -5.25 19.00 17.41
CA THR A 4 -4.23 19.04 16.36
C THR A 4 -3.71 17.62 16.16
N SER A 5 -4.32 16.85 15.25
CA SER A 5 -3.66 15.65 14.74
C SER A 5 -2.43 16.13 13.97
N CYS A 6 -1.24 15.93 14.53
CA CYS A 6 0.03 16.22 13.88
C CYS A 6 0.09 15.42 12.56
N SER A 7 -0.27 16.05 11.45
CA SER A 7 -0.22 15.45 10.12
C SER A 7 1.19 15.65 9.57
N TYR A 8 2.14 14.84 10.02
CA TYR A 8 3.50 14.87 9.48
C TYR A 8 3.58 13.95 8.27
N LYS A 9 3.93 14.50 7.10
CA LYS A 9 4.23 13.72 5.90
C LYS A 9 5.49 12.89 6.10
N SER A 10 5.35 11.57 6.07
CA SER A 10 6.53 10.69 6.01
C SER A 10 7.22 10.89 4.66
N LEU A 11 8.50 11.29 4.69
CA LEU A 11 9.32 11.36 3.48
C LEU A 11 9.58 9.96 2.90
N VAL A 12 9.59 8.95 3.77
CA VAL A 12 9.80 7.55 3.39
C VAL A 12 8.43 6.87 3.27
N PRO A 13 8.04 6.40 2.07
CA PRO A 13 6.80 5.66 1.87
C PRO A 13 6.97 4.23 2.40
N MET A 14 6.65 4.03 3.68
CA MET A 14 6.91 2.78 4.37
C MET A 14 6.08 1.62 3.84
N GLN A 15 4.84 1.84 3.37
CA GLN A 15 4.06 0.76 2.75
C GLN A 15 4.74 0.28 1.47
N HIS A 16 5.05 1.23 0.57
CA HIS A 16 5.71 0.93 -0.68
C HIS A 16 7.04 0.23 -0.46
N LEU A 17 7.85 0.73 0.47
CA LEU A 17 9.14 0.14 0.83
C LEU A 17 8.98 -1.30 1.31
N CYS A 18 8.08 -1.58 2.26
CA CYS A 18 7.86 -2.94 2.75
C CYS A 18 7.51 -3.92 1.62
N TRP A 19 6.65 -3.52 0.67
CA TRP A 19 6.31 -4.34 -0.49
C TRP A 19 7.50 -4.54 -1.45
N GLN A 20 8.36 -3.53 -1.63
CA GLN A 20 9.60 -3.69 -2.40
C GLN A 20 10.61 -4.62 -1.72
N LEU A 21 10.77 -4.53 -0.40
CA LEU A 21 11.65 -5.42 0.37
C LEU A 21 11.17 -6.87 0.22
N ALA A 22 9.86 -7.10 0.38
CA ALA A 22 9.24 -8.42 0.25
C ALA A 22 9.49 -9.06 -1.13
N LYS A 23 9.47 -8.25 -2.20
CA LYS A 23 9.65 -8.71 -3.56
C LYS A 23 11.12 -9.00 -3.91
N ASN A 24 12.04 -8.18 -3.40
CA ASN A 24 13.41 -8.12 -3.93
C ASN A 24 14.47 -8.68 -2.96
N ILE A 25 14.13 -8.92 -1.68
CA ILE A 25 15.11 -9.28 -0.65
C ILE A 25 14.79 -10.64 -0.04
N ARG A 26 15.83 -11.44 0.20
CA ARG A 26 15.77 -12.63 1.05
C ARG A 26 16.15 -12.25 2.48
N PHE A 27 15.28 -12.53 3.43
CA PHE A 27 15.49 -12.12 4.82
C PHE A 27 16.37 -13.13 5.56
N THR A 28 17.35 -12.64 6.32
CA THR A 28 18.19 -13.46 7.22
C THR A 28 17.84 -13.26 8.69
N ASN A 29 17.23 -12.12 9.03
CA ASN A 29 16.82 -11.80 10.40
C ASN A 29 15.34 -12.12 10.62
N GLN A 30 15.06 -13.05 11.53
CA GLN A 30 13.71 -13.50 11.87
C GLN A 30 12.79 -12.37 12.34
N LYS A 31 13.29 -11.41 13.13
CA LYS A 31 12.47 -10.30 13.67
C LYS A 31 12.02 -9.38 12.53
N VAL A 32 12.94 -9.01 11.64
CA VAL A 32 12.63 -8.16 10.47
C VAL A 32 11.66 -8.86 9.53
N PHE A 33 11.90 -10.14 9.23
CA PHE A 33 10.98 -10.96 8.43
C PHE A 33 9.55 -10.93 9.00
N SER A 34 9.43 -11.16 10.31
CA SER A 34 8.13 -11.22 10.99
C SER A 34 7.42 -9.86 10.99
N LEU A 35 8.16 -8.77 11.22
CA LEU A 35 7.61 -7.40 11.18
C LEU A 35 7.10 -7.03 9.78
N ILE A 36 7.89 -7.32 8.75
CA ILE A 36 7.50 -7.03 7.36
C ILE A 36 6.31 -7.91 6.98
N ARG A 37 6.34 -9.22 7.26
CA ARG A 37 5.20 -10.12 7.00
C ARG A 37 3.92 -9.61 7.67
N GLY A 38 4.01 -9.21 8.94
CA GLY A 38 2.90 -8.62 9.67
C GLY A 38 2.41 -7.30 9.06
N GLN A 39 3.30 -6.48 8.51
CA GLN A 39 2.91 -5.25 7.80
C GLN A 39 2.22 -5.55 6.46
N LEU A 40 2.71 -6.51 5.68
CA LEU A 40 2.15 -6.88 4.39
C LEU A 40 0.74 -7.45 4.51
N ILE A 41 0.49 -8.35 5.48
CA ILE A 41 -0.85 -8.92 5.66
C ILE A 41 -1.87 -7.85 6.07
N ARG A 42 -1.48 -6.91 6.95
CA ARG A 42 -2.31 -5.76 7.32
C ARG A 42 -2.56 -4.83 6.13
N SER A 43 -1.53 -4.57 5.32
CA SER A 43 -1.62 -3.75 4.11
C SER A 43 -2.55 -4.40 3.05
N LEU A 44 -2.42 -5.71 2.83
CA LEU A 44 -3.29 -6.47 1.91
C LEU A 44 -4.74 -6.48 2.38
N ALA A 45 -4.98 -6.76 3.67
CA ALA A 45 -6.31 -6.70 4.26
C ALA A 45 -6.92 -5.30 4.14
N PHE A 46 -6.13 -4.25 4.39
CA PHE A 46 -6.57 -2.87 4.18
C PHE A 46 -6.95 -2.59 2.73
N CYS A 47 -6.15 -3.03 1.76
CA CYS A 47 -6.49 -2.88 0.35
C CYS A 47 -7.82 -3.59 0.01
N LYS A 48 -8.05 -4.81 0.53
CA LYS A 48 -9.32 -5.52 0.32
C LYS A 48 -10.51 -4.75 0.90
N MET A 49 -10.41 -4.29 2.15
CA MET A 49 -11.47 -3.48 2.77
C MET A 49 -11.77 -2.20 1.99
N VAL A 50 -10.75 -1.54 1.44
CA VAL A 50 -10.93 -0.34 0.62
C VAL A 50 -11.59 -0.66 -0.71
N ALA A 51 -11.24 -1.78 -1.34
CA ALA A 51 -11.91 -2.28 -2.54
C ALA A 51 -13.38 -2.61 -2.28
N ASP A 52 -13.68 -3.28 -1.18
CA ASP A 52 -15.06 -3.62 -0.79
C ASP A 52 -15.88 -2.35 -0.53
N LEU A 53 -15.29 -1.35 0.13
CA LEU A 53 -15.92 -0.04 0.29
C LEU A 53 -16.24 0.62 -1.06
N ALA A 54 -15.29 0.64 -2.00
CA ALA A 54 -15.50 1.17 -3.33
C ALA A 54 -16.64 0.42 -4.06
N ALA A 55 -16.61 -0.91 -4.03
CA ALA A 55 -17.64 -1.76 -4.64
C ALA A 55 -19.03 -1.51 -4.03
N SER A 56 -19.12 -1.36 -2.70
CA SER A 56 -20.38 -1.04 -2.00
C SER A 56 -20.99 0.30 -2.41
N ARG A 57 -20.19 1.18 -3.04
CA ARG A 57 -20.60 2.47 -3.61
C ARG A 57 -20.70 2.44 -5.14
N GLY A 58 -20.77 1.25 -5.74
CA GLY A 58 -20.88 1.07 -7.18
C GLY A 58 -19.62 1.44 -7.97
N LYS A 59 -18.47 1.63 -7.31
CA LYS A 59 -17.21 1.97 -7.96
C LYS A 59 -16.43 0.72 -8.34
N GLN A 60 -16.11 0.60 -9.63
CA GLN A 60 -15.21 -0.44 -10.12
C GLN A 60 -13.75 -0.01 -9.98
N LEU A 61 -12.89 -0.95 -9.59
CA LEU A 61 -11.44 -0.75 -9.58
C LEU A 61 -10.92 -0.82 -11.02
N LYS A 62 -10.34 0.28 -11.50
CA LYS A 62 -9.68 0.32 -12.81
C LYS A 62 -8.19 -0.05 -12.65
N PRO A 63 -7.70 -1.10 -13.32
CA PRO A 63 -6.28 -1.42 -13.31
C PRO A 63 -5.46 -0.27 -13.90
N GLN A 64 -4.46 0.21 -13.15
CA GLN A 64 -3.48 1.19 -13.61
C GLN A 64 -2.11 0.85 -13.04
N PRO A 65 -1.34 -0.03 -13.71
CA PRO A 65 0.00 -0.38 -13.28
C PRO A 65 0.91 0.85 -13.15
N ARG A 66 1.86 0.78 -12.23
CA ARG A 66 2.83 1.86 -12.05
C ARG A 66 3.74 2.02 -13.28
N ALA A 67 3.97 3.26 -13.69
CA ALA A 67 4.97 3.57 -14.70
C ALA A 67 6.40 3.37 -14.16
N LYS A 68 7.36 3.13 -15.06
CA LYS A 68 8.78 3.05 -14.69
C LYS A 68 9.24 4.40 -14.13
N GLY A 69 9.84 4.39 -12.94
CA GLY A 69 10.30 5.63 -12.27
C GLY A 69 9.18 6.45 -11.63
N GLU A 70 7.95 5.95 -11.60
CA GLU A 70 6.86 6.61 -10.89
C GLU A 70 7.19 6.76 -9.40
N ILE A 71 6.93 7.95 -8.84
CA ILE A 71 7.09 8.23 -7.42
C ILE A 71 5.89 7.71 -6.61
N THR A 72 6.06 7.55 -5.30
CA THR A 72 4.95 7.13 -4.43
C THR A 72 3.92 8.25 -4.31
N HIS A 73 2.65 7.89 -4.33
CA HIS A 73 1.54 8.84 -4.21
C HIS A 73 1.23 9.14 -2.75
N TYR A 74 0.86 10.39 -2.51
CA TYR A 74 0.40 10.87 -1.21
C TYR A 74 -0.93 11.59 -1.41
N CYS A 75 -1.79 11.51 -0.40
CA CYS A 75 -3.08 12.18 -0.41
C CYS A 75 -2.88 13.70 -0.51
N THR A 76 -3.53 14.34 -1.48
CA THR A 76 -3.45 15.80 -1.65
C THR A 76 -3.94 16.60 -0.43
N LEU A 77 -4.82 16.03 0.41
CA LEU A 77 -5.40 16.75 1.56
C LEU A 77 -4.69 16.52 2.89
N CYS A 78 -4.22 15.30 3.13
CA CYS A 78 -3.67 14.92 4.44
C CYS A 78 -2.26 14.34 4.36
N GLU A 79 -1.66 14.33 3.16
CA GLU A 79 -0.28 13.91 2.90
C GLU A 79 0.07 12.48 3.35
N ALA A 80 -0.94 11.66 3.67
CA ALA A 80 -0.75 10.25 3.98
C ALA A 80 -0.37 9.48 2.71
N GLU A 81 0.56 8.53 2.84
CA GLU A 81 0.91 7.61 1.77
C GLU A 81 -0.35 6.88 1.26
N VAL A 82 -0.53 6.85 -0.07
CA VAL A 82 -1.64 6.13 -0.72
C VAL A 82 -1.04 4.97 -1.49
N PHE A 83 -1.19 3.77 -0.93
CA PHE A 83 -0.66 2.55 -1.51
C PHE A 83 -1.74 1.75 -2.22
N ASN A 84 -1.42 1.29 -3.43
CA ASN A 84 -2.17 0.37 -4.29
C ASN A 84 -3.55 0.84 -4.81
N ILE A 85 -4.45 1.30 -3.95
CA ILE A 85 -5.79 1.77 -4.34
C ILE A 85 -5.85 3.30 -4.23
N LEU A 86 -6.02 3.96 -5.37
CA LEU A 86 -5.96 5.41 -5.51
C LEU A 86 -7.33 5.94 -5.85
N PHE A 87 -7.78 6.94 -5.10
CA PHE A 87 -8.96 7.71 -5.46
C PHE A 87 -8.49 8.95 -6.18
N VAL A 88 -8.89 9.11 -7.43
CA VAL A 88 -8.58 10.30 -8.24
C VAL A 88 -9.85 10.92 -8.75
N LYS A 89 -9.84 12.23 -8.96
CA LYS A 89 -10.89 12.93 -9.69
C LYS A 89 -10.24 14.00 -10.55
N GLU A 90 -10.87 14.33 -11.66
CA GLU A 90 -10.34 15.35 -12.55
C GLU A 90 -10.54 16.75 -11.96
N ILE A 91 -9.48 17.54 -11.91
CA ILE A 91 -9.49 18.95 -11.52
C ILE A 91 -8.60 19.71 -12.50
N ASN A 92 -9.22 20.54 -13.35
CA ASN A 92 -8.51 21.37 -14.34
C ASN A 92 -7.50 20.55 -15.19
N GLY A 93 -7.93 19.40 -15.70
CA GLY A 93 -7.10 18.49 -16.51
C GLY A 93 -6.03 17.71 -15.75
N LYS A 94 -6.00 17.79 -14.40
CA LYS A 94 -5.10 17.02 -13.54
C LYS A 94 -5.88 16.00 -12.73
N PHE A 95 -5.22 14.93 -12.31
CA PHE A 95 -5.79 13.85 -11.51
C PHE A 95 -5.10 13.73 -10.15
N PRO A 96 -5.34 14.66 -9.20
CA PRO A 96 -4.79 14.55 -7.84
C PRO A 96 -5.24 13.26 -7.16
N VAL A 97 -4.35 12.68 -6.34
CA VAL A 97 -4.58 11.44 -5.59
C VAL A 97 -5.07 11.74 -4.19
N TYR A 98 -6.08 10.98 -3.75
CA TYR A 98 -6.68 11.07 -2.43
C TYR A 98 -6.65 9.72 -1.75
N CYS A 99 -6.48 9.71 -0.42
CA CYS A 99 -6.67 8.52 0.38
C CYS A 99 -8.16 8.20 0.54
N VAL A 100 -8.47 6.95 0.86
CA VAL A 100 -9.85 6.47 1.09
C VAL A 100 -10.60 7.32 2.12
N TYR A 101 -9.94 7.78 3.19
CA TYR A 101 -10.60 8.56 4.24
C TYR A 101 -11.01 9.95 3.78
N CYS A 102 -10.21 10.59 2.93
CA CYS A 102 -10.52 11.90 2.35
C CYS A 102 -11.57 11.76 1.25
N ALA A 103 -11.45 10.76 0.39
CA ALA A 103 -12.47 10.46 -0.62
C ALA A 103 -13.83 10.13 0.01
N ARG A 104 -13.83 9.37 1.12
CA ARG A 104 -15.05 9.04 1.90
C ARG A 104 -15.72 10.25 2.50
N ARG A 105 -14.95 11.18 3.06
CA ARG A 105 -15.48 12.45 3.60
C ARG A 105 -16.10 13.32 2.51
N ALA A 106 -15.63 13.21 1.27
CA ALA A 106 -16.10 13.97 0.12
C ALA A 106 -17.19 13.25 -0.71
N GLY A 107 -17.66 12.06 -0.31
CA GLY A 107 -18.82 11.40 -0.93
C GLY A 107 -18.54 10.34 -1.99
N LEU A 108 -17.29 10.02 -2.37
CA LEU A 108 -16.90 9.03 -3.42
C LEU A 108 -17.49 9.23 -4.84
N ASP A 109 -18.60 9.95 -5.03
CA ASP A 109 -19.36 10.00 -6.29
C ASP A 109 -18.55 10.53 -7.47
N ASP A 110 -17.69 11.52 -7.25
CA ASP A 110 -16.85 12.10 -8.30
C ASP A 110 -15.50 11.38 -8.49
N PHE A 111 -15.24 10.33 -7.71
CA PHE A 111 -13.96 9.64 -7.74
C PHE A 111 -13.96 8.47 -8.73
N ILE A 112 -12.85 8.38 -9.46
CA ILE A 112 -12.38 7.20 -10.17
C ILE A 112 -11.45 6.45 -9.21
N VAL A 113 -11.63 5.13 -9.11
CA VAL A 113 -10.81 4.28 -8.25
C VAL A 113 -9.86 3.46 -9.11
N LEU A 114 -8.56 3.62 -8.86
CA LEU A 114 -7.49 2.98 -9.61
C LEU A 114 -6.80 1.92 -8.73
N GLN A 115 -6.35 0.83 -9.33
CA GLN A 115 -5.58 -0.22 -8.67
C GLN A 115 -4.22 -0.42 -9.36
N GLN A 116 -3.13 -0.24 -8.61
CA GLN A 116 -1.76 -0.33 -9.14
C GLN A 116 -1.23 -1.76 -9.27
N MET A 117 -1.65 -2.64 -8.38
CA MET A 117 -1.26 -4.04 -8.34
C MET A 117 -2.46 -4.89 -7.96
N GLY A 118 -2.70 -5.94 -8.75
CA GLY A 118 -3.80 -6.86 -8.52
C GLY A 118 -3.65 -7.61 -7.19
N PHE A 119 -4.78 -7.99 -6.58
CA PHE A 119 -4.77 -8.76 -5.33
C PHE A 119 -4.05 -10.10 -5.44
N HIS A 120 -4.15 -10.75 -6.61
CA HIS A 120 -3.42 -11.97 -6.90
C HIS A 120 -1.90 -11.75 -6.80
N ASP A 121 -1.38 -10.68 -7.39
CA ASP A 121 0.06 -10.39 -7.39
C ASP A 121 0.56 -10.02 -6.00
N LEU A 122 -0.21 -9.24 -5.24
CA LEU A 122 0.11 -8.94 -3.84
C LEU A 122 0.14 -10.22 -2.99
N THR A 123 -0.82 -11.12 -3.18
CA THR A 123 -0.87 -12.40 -2.47
C THR A 123 0.33 -13.26 -2.84
N LYS A 124 0.68 -13.33 -4.13
CA LYS A 124 1.86 -14.04 -4.62
C LYS A 124 3.16 -13.50 -4.02
N ILE A 125 3.32 -12.18 -3.91
CA ILE A 125 4.50 -11.58 -3.25
C ILE A 125 4.55 -11.97 -1.77
N PHE A 126 3.41 -11.93 -1.08
CA PHE A 126 3.32 -12.28 0.33
C PHE A 126 3.64 -13.76 0.60
N ASP A 127 3.12 -14.66 -0.22
CA ASP A 127 3.31 -16.11 -0.11
C ASP A 127 4.75 -16.52 -0.44
N ASN A 128 5.35 -15.85 -1.44
CA ASN A 128 6.73 -16.11 -1.86
C ASN A 128 7.79 -15.50 -0.95
N MET A 129 7.42 -14.78 0.12
CA MET A 129 8.41 -14.27 1.06
C MET A 129 9.15 -15.42 1.74
N GLN A 130 10.47 -15.46 1.55
CA GLN A 130 11.34 -16.49 2.08
C GLN A 130 12.28 -15.94 3.15
N MET A 131 12.52 -16.77 4.17
CA MET A 131 13.59 -16.56 5.12
C MET A 131 14.74 -17.52 4.77
N ASN A 132 15.94 -16.97 4.59
CA ASN A 132 17.16 -17.75 4.55
C ASN A 132 17.55 -18.09 5.99
N LEU A 133 17.31 -19.33 6.39
CA LEU A 133 17.95 -19.88 7.59
C LEU A 133 19.45 -19.95 7.28
N ILE A 134 20.25 -19.10 7.92
CA ILE A 134 21.68 -19.38 8.03
C ILE A 134 21.75 -20.64 8.88
N GLN A 135 21.94 -21.81 8.24
CA GLN A 135 22.38 -22.99 8.95
C GLN A 135 23.68 -22.59 9.64
N LYS A 136 23.65 -22.42 10.96
CA LYS A 136 24.88 -22.55 11.73
C LYS A 136 25.39 -23.93 11.39
N ALA A 137 26.49 -24.01 10.62
CA ALA A 137 27.20 -25.25 10.43
C ALA A 137 27.35 -25.87 11.82
N ALA A 138 26.78 -27.06 12.01
CA ALA A 138 27.02 -27.81 13.22
C ALA A 138 28.55 -27.96 13.30
N LEU A 139 29.16 -27.28 14.27
CA LEU A 139 30.50 -27.62 14.73
C LEU A 139 30.37 -29.04 15.27
N VAL A 140 30.64 -30.02 14.42
CA VAL A 140 30.89 -31.38 14.84
C VAL A 140 32.25 -31.33 15.53
N CYS A 141 32.24 -31.36 16.86
CA CYS A 141 33.41 -31.63 17.68
C CYS A 141 33.73 -33.13 17.61
#